data_AF-A0A2W1FVM9-F1
#
_entry.id   AF-A0A2W1FVM9-F1
#
_cell.length_a   1.000
_cell.length_b   1.000
_cell.length_c   1.000
_cell.angle_alpha   90.00
_cell.angle_beta   90.00
_cell.angle_gamma   90.00
#
_symmetry.space_group_name_H-M   'P 1'
#
loop_
_entity.id
_entity.type
_entity.pdbx_description
1 polymer ?
#
loop_
_entity_poly.entity_id
_entity_poly.type
_entity_poly.pdbx_seq_one_letter_code
_entity_poly.pdbx_strand_id
1 'polypeptide(L)'
;MPFNMRLFCLTALPLAVLGAVKRDVSPAATFQLYAYGDEFGGFPLFYADGLAYVGDPNAFNSSDAAVVTFQTDATRHFVGNPNTTLNQHTPTWSKVNLFVPSQSSNDTRVGFLPPNDGAGNDTIDTSGFSFYGSTAMLIGDDGSLMSAFYGAKVQDKVYELRWNETVGTSPLSLRSMAPSNPGKMHS
;
A
#
# COMPACT_ATOMS: atom_id res chain seq x y z
N MET A 1 53.57 -36.44 39.44
CA MET A 1 52.11 -36.17 39.43
C MET A 1 51.91 -34.79 38.82
N PRO A 2 51.28 -34.65 37.64
CA PRO A 2 51.15 -33.36 36.95
C PRO A 2 49.86 -32.64 37.36
N PHE A 3 49.94 -31.33 37.60
CA PHE A 3 48.78 -30.46 37.81
C PHE A 3 48.51 -29.68 36.51
N ASN A 4 47.36 -29.93 35.89
CA ASN A 4 46.87 -29.28 34.68
C ASN A 4 46.27 -27.91 35.04
N MET A 5 46.79 -26.82 34.47
CA MET A 5 46.18 -25.48 34.57
C MET A 5 45.54 -25.13 33.22
N ARG A 6 44.21 -25.19 33.15
CA ARG A 6 43.41 -24.76 32.00
C ARG A 6 43.25 -23.25 32.04
N LEU A 7 43.74 -22.56 31.00
CA LEU A 7 43.57 -21.13 30.81
C LEU A 7 42.18 -20.86 30.20
N PHE A 8 41.30 -20.17 30.93
CA PHE A 8 39.99 -19.73 30.47
C PHE A 8 40.13 -18.49 29.57
N CYS A 9 39.68 -18.59 28.33
CA CYS A 9 39.60 -17.46 27.40
C CYS A 9 38.21 -16.82 27.52
N LEU A 10 38.13 -15.64 28.16
CA LEU A 10 36.93 -14.80 28.22
C LEU A 10 36.86 -13.98 26.93
N THR A 11 35.97 -14.36 26.01
CA THR A 11 35.67 -13.56 24.81
C THR A 11 34.56 -12.57 25.12
N ALA A 12 34.88 -11.28 25.08
CA ALA A 12 33.91 -10.20 25.16
C ALA A 12 33.22 -10.04 23.78
N LEU A 13 31.89 -10.14 23.75
CA LEU A 13 31.06 -9.90 22.58
C LEU A 13 30.81 -8.38 22.43
N PRO A 14 31.16 -7.74 21.30
CA PRO A 14 30.70 -6.38 21.03
C PRO A 14 29.22 -6.40 20.59
N LEU A 15 28.35 -5.75 21.36
CA LEU A 15 26.99 -5.43 20.91
C LEU A 15 27.07 -4.42 19.75
N ALA A 16 26.82 -4.89 18.53
CA ALA A 16 26.54 -4.00 17.40
C ALA A 16 25.08 -3.54 17.49
N VAL A 17 24.87 -2.28 17.88
CA VAL A 17 23.57 -1.61 17.71
C VAL A 17 23.40 -1.35 16.22
N LEU A 18 22.59 -2.16 15.54
CA LEU A 18 22.07 -1.81 14.22
C LEU A 18 21.09 -0.65 14.40
N GLY A 19 21.52 0.56 14.04
CA GLY A 19 20.61 1.68 13.83
C GLY A 19 19.66 1.33 12.69
N ALA A 20 18.37 1.17 12.99
CA ALA A 20 17.34 1.09 11.98
C ALA A 20 17.26 2.44 11.25
N VAL A 21 17.80 2.50 10.03
CA VAL A 21 17.60 3.63 9.13
C VAL A 21 16.10 3.69 8.84
N LYS A 22 15.41 4.70 9.39
CA LYS A 22 14.08 5.07 8.92
C LYS A 22 14.25 5.49 7.45
N ARG A 23 13.88 4.61 6.52
CA ARG A 23 13.72 5.00 5.13
C ARG A 23 12.47 5.86 5.06
N ASP A 24 12.67 7.15 5.27
CA ASP A 24 11.69 8.13 4.84
C ASP A 24 11.66 8.06 3.31
N VAL A 25 10.49 7.81 2.73
CA VAL A 25 10.33 7.87 1.28
C VAL A 25 10.51 9.34 0.93
N SER A 26 11.61 9.68 0.26
CA SER A 26 11.84 11.06 -0.21
C SER A 26 10.55 11.57 -0.89
N PRO A 27 10.07 12.80 -0.61
CA PRO A 27 8.88 13.34 -1.26
C PRO A 27 8.92 13.34 -2.80
N ALA A 28 10.12 13.20 -3.38
CA ALA A 28 10.33 13.10 -4.83
C ALA A 28 10.32 11.65 -5.37
N ALA A 29 10.41 10.63 -4.51
CA ALA A 29 10.46 9.24 -4.94
C ALA A 29 9.06 8.75 -5.36
N THR A 30 8.98 8.17 -6.55
CA THR A 30 7.77 7.49 -7.01
C THR A 30 7.73 6.05 -6.51
N PHE A 31 6.53 5.55 -6.25
CA PHE A 31 6.30 4.16 -5.84
C PHE A 31 4.98 3.62 -6.39
N GLN A 32 4.80 2.32 -6.35
CA GLN A 32 3.52 1.66 -6.62
C GLN A 32 3.12 0.86 -5.39
N LEU A 33 1.83 0.59 -5.24
CA LEU A 33 1.32 -0.24 -4.16
C LEU A 33 0.92 -1.61 -4.70
N TYR A 34 1.23 -2.65 -3.92
CA TYR A 34 0.95 -4.04 -4.25
C TYR A 34 0.23 -4.71 -3.08
N ALA A 35 -0.86 -5.42 -3.35
CA ALA A 35 -1.65 -6.14 -2.36
C ALA A 35 -1.06 -7.51 -2.04
N TYR A 36 -0.87 -7.77 -0.74
CA TYR A 36 -0.38 -9.03 -0.19
C TYR A 36 -1.36 -9.59 0.85
N GLY A 37 -1.54 -10.90 0.85
CA GLY A 37 -2.39 -11.65 1.77
C GLY A 37 -2.62 -13.05 1.20
N ASP A 38 -3.45 -13.87 1.86
CA ASP A 38 -3.64 -15.28 1.46
C ASP A 38 -4.15 -15.41 0.01
N GLU A 39 -5.00 -14.49 -0.43
CA GLU A 39 -5.54 -14.44 -1.79
C GLU A 39 -4.79 -13.46 -2.72
N PHE A 40 -3.78 -12.75 -2.20
CA PHE A 40 -3.11 -11.66 -2.90
C PHE A 40 -1.61 -11.90 -3.00
N GLY A 41 -1.15 -12.21 -4.22
CA GLY A 41 0.25 -12.53 -4.52
C GLY A 41 1.14 -11.33 -4.85
N GLY A 42 0.76 -10.11 -4.47
CA GLY A 42 1.42 -8.87 -4.92
C GLY A 42 0.74 -8.23 -6.12
N PHE A 43 -0.60 -8.24 -6.18
CA PHE A 43 -1.34 -7.57 -7.26
C PHE A 43 -1.15 -6.05 -7.20
N PRO A 44 -0.84 -5.37 -8.31
CA PRO A 44 -0.68 -3.92 -8.29
C PRO A 44 -2.03 -3.23 -8.03
N LEU A 45 -1.97 -2.10 -7.32
CA LEU A 45 -3.10 -1.21 -7.15
C LEU A 45 -3.31 -0.40 -8.43
N PHE A 46 -4.54 -0.39 -8.92
CA PHE A 46 -4.94 0.37 -10.10
C PHE A 46 -6.18 1.23 -9.82
N TYR A 47 -6.27 2.33 -10.56
CA TYR A 47 -7.42 3.21 -10.62
C TYR A 47 -8.37 2.70 -11.70
N ALA A 48 -9.67 2.69 -11.44
CA ALA A 48 -10.69 2.66 -12.49
C ALA A 48 -11.94 3.43 -12.03
N ASP A 49 -12.43 4.34 -12.87
CA ASP A 49 -13.67 5.10 -12.65
C ASP A 49 -13.77 5.79 -11.26
N GLY A 50 -12.64 6.28 -10.74
CA GLY A 50 -12.57 6.97 -9.44
C GLY A 50 -12.35 6.07 -8.22
N LEU A 51 -12.34 4.75 -8.40
CA LEU A 51 -12.18 3.77 -7.32
C LEU A 51 -10.83 3.05 -7.39
N ALA A 52 -10.42 2.50 -6.25
CA ALA A 52 -9.19 1.72 -6.12
C ALA A 52 -9.48 0.22 -6.22
N TYR A 53 -8.69 -0.45 -7.04
CA TYR A 53 -8.73 -1.89 -7.24
C TYR A 53 -7.33 -2.48 -7.14
N VAL A 54 -7.24 -3.79 -6.94
CA VAL A 54 -5.98 -4.54 -7.00
C VAL A 54 -6.15 -5.70 -7.98
N GLY A 55 -5.22 -5.85 -8.92
CA GLY A 55 -5.31 -6.87 -9.96
C GLY A 55 -4.68 -6.46 -11.28
N ASP A 56 -5.15 -7.02 -12.38
CA ASP A 56 -4.78 -6.62 -13.74
C ASP A 56 -5.77 -5.56 -14.27
N PRO A 57 -5.36 -4.30 -14.47
CA PRO A 57 -6.24 -3.26 -15.03
C PRO A 57 -6.71 -3.58 -16.45
N ASN A 58 -5.97 -4.39 -17.22
CA ASN A 58 -6.37 -4.74 -18.59
C ASN A 58 -7.51 -5.76 -18.64
N ALA A 59 -7.76 -6.46 -17.54
CA ALA A 59 -8.93 -7.31 -17.40
C ALA A 59 -10.19 -6.49 -17.05
N PHE A 60 -10.04 -5.21 -16.71
CA PHE A 60 -11.14 -4.34 -16.30
C PHE A 60 -11.66 -3.55 -17.51
N ASN A 61 -12.98 -3.50 -17.69
CA ASN A 61 -13.60 -2.87 -18.85
C ASN A 61 -13.80 -1.35 -18.66
N SER A 62 -12.71 -0.61 -18.39
CA SER A 62 -12.69 0.86 -18.32
C SER A 62 -11.48 1.43 -19.05
N SER A 63 -11.70 2.45 -19.87
CA SER A 63 -10.61 3.17 -20.57
C SER A 63 -9.69 3.94 -19.61
N ASP A 64 -10.14 4.21 -18.39
CA ASP A 64 -9.36 4.87 -17.36
C ASP A 64 -8.60 3.87 -16.45
N ALA A 65 -8.81 2.56 -16.65
CA ALA A 65 -8.16 1.51 -15.87
C ALA A 65 -6.64 1.55 -16.02
N ALA A 66 -5.92 1.78 -14.91
CA ALA A 66 -4.48 1.93 -14.95
C ALA A 66 -3.78 1.74 -13.61
N VAL A 67 -2.64 1.04 -13.60
CA VAL A 67 -1.76 0.94 -12.43
C VAL A 67 -1.37 2.35 -11.97
N VAL A 68 -1.43 2.59 -10.66
CA VAL A 68 -1.16 3.91 -10.09
C VAL A 68 0.31 4.02 -9.67
N THR A 69 1.00 5.03 -10.22
CA THR A 69 2.29 5.49 -9.70
C THR A 69 2.07 6.64 -8.74
N PHE A 70 2.46 6.46 -7.49
CA PHE A 70 2.28 7.40 -6.40
C PHE A 70 3.52 8.23 -6.13
N GLN A 71 3.30 9.42 -5.57
CA GLN A 71 4.27 10.24 -4.86
C GLN A 71 3.65 10.68 -3.53
N THR A 72 4.49 10.96 -2.53
CA THR A 72 4.02 11.52 -1.26
C THR A 72 4.28 13.02 -1.23
N ASP A 73 3.25 13.82 -0.94
CA ASP A 73 3.40 15.26 -0.78
C ASP A 73 3.71 15.68 0.68
N ALA A 74 3.90 16.99 0.91
CA ALA A 74 4.24 17.53 2.22
C ALA A 74 3.15 17.31 3.29
N THR A 75 1.91 17.09 2.87
CA THR A 75 0.73 16.83 3.71
C THR A 75 0.42 15.34 3.85
N ARG A 76 1.31 14.46 3.39
CA ARG A 76 1.14 13.00 3.45
C ARG A 76 -0.07 12.49 2.66
N HIS A 77 -0.39 13.14 1.54
CA HIS A 77 -1.24 12.54 0.53
C HIS A 77 -0.42 11.52 -0.27
N PHE A 78 -1.05 10.41 -0.65
CA PHE A 78 -0.55 9.56 -1.73
C PHE A 78 -1.16 10.03 -3.05
N VAL A 79 -0.37 10.82 -3.79
CA VAL A 79 -0.77 11.46 -5.05
C VAL A 79 -0.46 10.52 -6.22
N GLY A 80 -1.50 10.00 -6.86
CA GLY A 80 -1.46 9.04 -7.95
C GLY A 80 -1.46 9.67 -9.35
N ASN A 81 -0.70 9.05 -10.25
CA ASN A 81 -0.74 9.28 -11.70
C ASN A 81 -0.78 7.93 -12.43
N PRO A 82 -1.39 7.86 -13.63
CA PRO A 82 -1.45 6.62 -14.39
C PRO A 82 -0.05 6.19 -14.82
N ASN A 83 0.27 4.90 -14.65
CA ASN A 83 1.46 4.32 -15.22
C ASN A 83 1.24 3.96 -16.70
N THR A 84 1.51 4.91 -17.59
CA THR A 84 1.28 4.77 -19.05
C THR A 84 2.15 3.72 -19.74
N THR A 85 3.11 3.11 -19.06
CA THR A 85 3.96 2.04 -19.63
C THR A 85 3.37 0.64 -19.47
N LEU A 86 2.37 0.46 -18.60
CA LEU A 86 1.79 -0.84 -18.25
C LEU A 86 0.32 -1.03 -18.72
N ASN A 87 -0.27 -0.03 -19.38
CA ASN A 87 -1.68 -0.04 -19.72
C ASN A 87 -1.91 -0.18 -21.23
N GLN A 88 -2.96 -0.89 -21.62
CA GLN A 88 -3.44 -0.95 -23.01
C GLN A 88 -4.31 0.26 -23.39
N HIS A 89 -4.66 1.11 -22.43
CA HIS A 89 -5.49 2.30 -22.61
C HIS A 89 -4.70 3.59 -22.36
N THR A 90 -5.31 4.73 -22.69
CA THR A 90 -4.76 6.07 -22.42
C THR A 90 -5.63 6.76 -21.37
N PRO A 91 -5.38 6.53 -20.07
CA PRO A 91 -6.18 7.12 -19.00
C PRO A 91 -6.10 8.64 -19.01
N THR A 92 -7.20 9.29 -18.66
CA THR A 92 -7.30 10.76 -18.73
C THR A 92 -7.04 11.46 -17.39
N TRP A 93 -7.03 10.70 -16.30
CA TRP A 93 -6.82 11.20 -14.95
C TRP A 93 -5.34 11.46 -14.64
N SER A 94 -5.08 12.39 -13.73
CA SER A 94 -3.74 12.66 -13.19
C SER A 94 -3.85 13.36 -11.84
N LYS A 95 -2.79 13.28 -11.03
CA LYS A 95 -2.66 13.93 -9.72
C LYS A 95 -3.84 13.69 -8.78
N VAL A 96 -4.37 12.47 -8.76
CA VAL A 96 -5.49 12.12 -7.87
C VAL A 96 -4.98 11.71 -6.49
N ASN A 97 -5.68 12.10 -5.43
CA ASN A 97 -5.33 11.70 -4.07
C ASN A 97 -6.06 10.41 -3.71
N LEU A 98 -5.34 9.41 -3.21
CA LEU A 98 -5.96 8.25 -2.57
C LEU A 98 -6.75 8.72 -1.35
N PHE A 99 -7.96 8.19 -1.15
CA PHE A 99 -8.71 8.37 0.09
C PHE A 99 -9.16 7.01 0.63
N VAL A 100 -9.27 6.92 1.95
CA VAL A 100 -10.02 5.86 2.62
C VAL A 100 -11.26 6.46 3.30
N PRO A 101 -12.38 5.75 3.37
CA PRO A 101 -13.52 6.21 4.15
C PRO A 101 -13.20 6.31 5.64
N SER A 102 -13.71 7.37 6.27
CA SER A 102 -13.62 7.51 7.72
C SER A 102 -14.65 6.61 8.41
N GLN A 103 -14.59 6.54 9.75
CA GLN A 103 -15.55 5.76 10.55
C GLN A 103 -17.00 6.29 10.46
N SER A 104 -17.21 7.52 9.97
CA SER A 104 -18.54 8.10 9.82
C SER A 104 -19.21 7.76 8.49
N SER A 105 -18.46 7.16 7.55
CA SER A 105 -18.97 6.76 6.24
C SER A 105 -19.73 5.44 6.28
N ASN A 106 -20.85 5.37 5.54
CA ASN A 106 -21.55 4.11 5.25
C ASN A 106 -20.99 3.41 3.99
N ASP A 107 -20.16 4.10 3.21
CA ASP A 107 -19.46 3.55 2.05
C ASP A 107 -18.02 3.25 2.45
N THR A 108 -17.60 2.01 2.25
CA THR A 108 -16.28 1.49 2.63
C THR A 108 -15.32 1.43 1.45
N ARG A 109 -15.73 1.86 0.26
CA ARG A 109 -14.89 1.85 -0.95
C ARG A 109 -13.73 2.82 -0.81
N VAL A 110 -12.53 2.31 -1.05
CA VAL A 110 -11.32 3.12 -1.19
C VAL A 110 -11.28 3.66 -2.61
N GLY A 111 -10.90 4.92 -2.77
CA GLY A 111 -10.93 5.54 -4.08
C GLY A 111 -9.98 6.71 -4.22
N PHE A 112 -10.27 7.52 -5.21
CA PHE A 112 -9.44 8.62 -5.63
C PHE A 112 -10.26 9.89 -5.81
N LEU A 113 -9.67 11.01 -5.41
CA LEU A 113 -10.25 12.33 -5.56
C LEU A 113 -9.34 13.26 -6.36
N PRO A 114 -9.89 14.22 -7.10
CA PRO A 114 -9.10 15.29 -7.68
C PRO A 114 -8.25 16.02 -6.64
N PRO A 115 -7.16 16.71 -7.05
CA PRO A 115 -6.39 17.51 -6.12
C PRO A 115 -7.26 18.55 -5.41
N ASN A 116 -7.09 18.68 -4.09
CA ASN A 116 -7.84 19.59 -3.20
C ASN A 116 -9.32 19.22 -2.97
N ASP A 117 -9.80 18.09 -3.50
CA ASP A 117 -11.13 17.59 -3.18
C ASP A 117 -11.09 16.77 -1.88
N GLY A 118 -12.11 16.90 -1.04
CA GLY A 118 -12.22 16.20 0.26
C GLY A 118 -11.66 16.94 1.48
N ALA A 119 -11.09 18.13 1.32
CA ALA A 119 -10.67 18.95 2.45
C ALA A 119 -11.87 19.34 3.33
N GLY A 120 -11.86 18.96 4.61
CA GLY A 120 -12.96 19.21 5.54
C GLY A 120 -14.17 18.31 5.36
N ASN A 121 -14.04 17.18 4.65
CA ASN A 121 -15.07 16.16 4.57
C ASN A 121 -14.86 15.11 5.68
N ASP A 122 -15.76 15.09 6.66
CA ASP A 122 -15.66 14.18 7.82
C ASP A 122 -15.90 12.70 7.48
N THR A 123 -16.27 12.36 6.24
CA THR A 123 -16.55 10.99 5.78
C THR A 123 -15.37 10.32 5.07
N ILE A 124 -14.29 11.03 4.81
CA ILE A 124 -13.12 10.51 4.07
C ILE A 124 -11.82 11.07 4.61
N ASP A 125 -10.79 10.24 4.62
CA ASP A 125 -9.42 10.61 4.94
C ASP A 125 -8.57 10.56 3.68
N THR A 126 -8.15 11.72 3.19
CA THR A 126 -7.28 11.85 2.01
C THR A 126 -5.80 11.92 2.37
N SER A 127 -5.48 12.14 3.66
CA SER A 127 -4.14 12.47 4.17
C SER A 127 -3.73 11.57 5.33
N GLY A 128 -2.48 11.70 5.79
CA GLY A 128 -1.95 10.88 6.88
C GLY A 128 -1.37 9.53 6.42
N PHE A 129 -1.31 9.28 5.12
CA PHE A 129 -0.69 8.07 4.59
C PHE A 129 0.82 8.06 4.84
N SER A 130 1.33 6.91 5.26
CA SER A 130 2.75 6.72 5.59
C SER A 130 3.15 5.27 5.36
N PHE A 131 4.44 4.97 5.50
CA PHE A 131 4.96 3.61 5.46
C PHE A 131 5.52 3.19 6.82
N TYR A 132 5.12 2.00 7.28
CA TYR A 132 5.87 1.25 8.28
C TYR A 132 6.67 0.16 7.57
N GLY A 133 7.98 0.38 7.42
CA GLY A 133 8.81 -0.44 6.54
C GLY A 133 8.41 -0.23 5.09
N SER A 134 7.83 -1.26 4.46
CA SER A 134 7.24 -1.14 3.11
C SER A 134 5.72 -1.20 3.09
N THR A 135 5.06 -1.35 4.25
CA THR A 135 3.60 -1.46 4.32
C THR A 135 2.96 -0.08 4.48
N ALA A 136 1.99 0.24 3.63
CA ALA A 136 1.22 1.48 3.71
C ALA A 136 0.31 1.46 4.94
N MET A 137 0.27 2.58 5.64
CA MET A 137 -0.51 2.81 6.85
C MET A 137 -1.20 4.17 6.75
N LEU A 138 -2.34 4.32 7.41
CA LEU A 138 -2.95 5.60 7.71
C LEU A 138 -2.59 5.99 9.15
N ILE A 139 -2.15 7.24 9.35
CA ILE A 139 -2.00 7.83 10.67
C ILE A 139 -3.27 8.60 10.98
N GLY A 140 -4.05 8.13 11.95
CA GLY A 140 -5.26 8.82 12.41
C GLY A 140 -4.94 10.11 13.16
N ASP A 141 -5.96 10.93 13.39
CA ASP A 141 -5.84 12.20 14.13
C ASP A 141 -5.34 12.02 15.57
N ASP A 142 -5.59 10.85 16.17
CA ASP A 142 -5.10 10.44 17.48
C ASP A 142 -3.65 9.94 17.47
N GLY A 143 -3.01 9.92 16.30
CA GLY A 143 -1.66 9.41 16.07
C GLY A 143 -1.59 7.88 15.98
N SER A 144 -2.72 7.17 15.98
CA SER A 144 -2.76 5.72 15.81
C SER A 144 -2.35 5.34 14.39
N LEU A 145 -1.67 4.19 14.26
CA LEU A 145 -1.31 3.60 12.97
C LEU A 145 -2.33 2.54 12.60
N MET A 146 -2.96 2.70 11.44
CA MET A 146 -4.01 1.82 10.95
C MET A 146 -3.66 1.26 9.57
N SER A 147 -3.95 -0.02 9.36
CA SER A 147 -4.01 -0.64 8.03
C SER A 147 -5.20 -1.59 8.01
N ALA A 148 -6.35 -1.09 7.55
CA ALA A 148 -7.61 -1.82 7.50
C ALA A 148 -8.04 -2.08 6.05
N PHE A 149 -7.11 -2.47 5.18
CA PHE A 149 -7.41 -2.74 3.78
C PHE A 149 -7.96 -4.17 3.59
N TYR A 150 -9.01 -4.29 2.78
CA TYR A 150 -9.65 -5.53 2.39
C TYR A 150 -9.94 -5.55 0.90
N GLY A 151 -10.00 -6.72 0.28
CA GLY A 151 -10.35 -6.90 -1.12
C GLY A 151 -11.70 -7.60 -1.27
N ALA A 152 -12.62 -6.98 -2.01
CA ALA A 152 -13.87 -7.60 -2.45
C ALA A 152 -13.70 -8.11 -3.89
N LYS A 153 -13.83 -9.42 -4.13
CA LYS A 153 -13.64 -9.98 -5.47
C LYS A 153 -14.74 -9.49 -6.42
N VAL A 154 -14.36 -8.83 -7.52
CA VAL A 154 -15.30 -8.35 -8.54
C VAL A 154 -15.23 -9.16 -9.84
N GLN A 155 -14.06 -9.74 -10.13
CA GLN A 155 -13.84 -10.68 -11.23
C GLN A 155 -12.62 -11.56 -10.93
N ASP A 156 -12.22 -12.43 -11.86
CA ASP A 156 -11.02 -13.24 -11.63
C ASP A 156 -9.78 -12.35 -11.46
N LYS A 157 -9.07 -12.56 -10.35
CA LYS A 157 -7.83 -11.84 -9.98
C LYS A 157 -7.95 -10.31 -9.92
N VAL A 158 -9.16 -9.76 -9.81
CA VAL A 158 -9.39 -8.33 -9.57
C VAL A 158 -10.35 -8.15 -8.41
N TYR A 159 -9.94 -7.29 -7.50
CA TYR A 159 -10.64 -7.02 -6.26
C TYR A 159 -10.79 -5.51 -6.10
N GLU A 160 -12.00 -5.07 -5.75
CA GLU A 160 -12.25 -3.71 -5.31
C GLU A 160 -11.70 -3.53 -3.90
N LEU A 161 -10.98 -2.44 -3.67
CA LEU A 161 -10.35 -2.16 -2.40
C LEU A 161 -11.36 -1.52 -1.43
N ARG A 162 -11.49 -2.13 -0.26
CA ARG A 162 -12.39 -1.71 0.83
C ARG A 162 -11.59 -1.36 2.08
N TRP A 163 -12.13 -0.45 2.88
CA TRP A 163 -11.59 -0.05 4.17
C TRP A 163 -12.49 -0.54 5.30
N ASN A 164 -11.90 -1.30 6.21
CA ASN A 164 -12.55 -1.82 7.42
C ASN A 164 -13.85 -2.61 7.18
N GLU A 165 -14.03 -3.17 5.98
CA GLU A 165 -15.14 -4.08 5.68
C GLU A 165 -14.63 -5.51 5.73
N THR A 166 -15.29 -6.36 6.52
CA THR A 166 -14.85 -7.74 6.77
C THR A 166 -15.78 -8.78 6.17
N VAL A 167 -17.01 -8.40 5.82
CA VAL A 167 -18.04 -9.32 5.33
C VAL A 167 -17.91 -9.46 3.82
N GLY A 168 -17.67 -10.67 3.33
CA GLY A 168 -17.56 -10.94 1.89
C GLY A 168 -16.26 -10.43 1.26
N THR A 169 -15.26 -10.13 2.09
CA THR A 169 -13.96 -9.56 1.68
C THR A 169 -12.80 -10.30 2.34
N SER A 170 -11.62 -10.22 1.75
CA SER A 170 -10.40 -10.83 2.30
C SER A 170 -9.41 -9.75 2.77
N PRO A 171 -8.80 -9.88 3.96
CA PRO A 171 -7.84 -8.89 4.47
C PRO A 171 -6.58 -8.85 3.61
N LEU A 172 -6.01 -7.66 3.43
CA LEU A 172 -4.77 -7.47 2.69
C LEU A 172 -3.89 -6.38 3.28
N SER A 173 -2.61 -6.41 2.92
CA SER A 173 -1.65 -5.36 3.18
C SER A 173 -1.18 -4.74 1.85
N LEU A 174 -1.24 -3.42 1.74
CA LEU A 174 -0.64 -2.71 0.63
C LEU A 174 0.83 -2.43 0.92
N ARG A 175 1.72 -2.80 0.00
CA ARG A 175 3.16 -2.61 0.18
C ARG A 175 3.80 -1.93 -1.02
N SER A 176 4.84 -1.13 -0.80
CA SER A 176 5.61 -0.45 -1.84
C SER A 176 6.65 -1.32 -2.57
N MET A 177 6.72 -2.61 -2.23
CA MET A 177 7.64 -3.56 -2.85
C MET A 177 6.90 -4.47 -3.81
N ALA A 178 7.35 -4.48 -5.07
CA ALA A 178 6.88 -5.43 -6.08
C ALA A 178 7.19 -6.88 -5.66
N PRO A 179 6.37 -7.86 -6.08
CA PRO A 179 6.63 -9.26 -5.77
C PRO A 179 7.93 -9.74 -6.43
N SER A 180 8.73 -10.51 -5.68
CA SER A 180 10.05 -11.00 -6.13
C SER A 180 9.98 -11.97 -7.31
N ASN A 181 8.79 -12.49 -7.64
CA ASN A 181 8.60 -13.39 -8.76
C ASN A 181 7.14 -13.34 -9.27
N PRO A 182 6.82 -12.56 -10.32
CA PRO A 182 5.44 -12.41 -10.80
C PRO A 182 4.82 -13.67 -11.44
N GLY A 183 5.58 -14.77 -11.58
CA GLY A 183 5.23 -15.93 -12.40
C GLY A 183 4.83 -17.23 -11.69
N LYS A 184 4.63 -17.26 -10.36
CA LYS A 184 4.10 -18.47 -9.67
C LYS A 184 2.75 -18.21 -9.04
N MET A 185 1.73 -18.06 -9.89
CA MET A 185 0.36 -18.35 -9.49
C MET A 185 0.21 -19.86 -9.53
N HIS A 186 -0.08 -20.49 -8.38
CA HIS A 186 -0.34 -21.92 -8.35
C HIS A 186 -1.49 -22.25 -9.32
N SER A 187 -1.19 -23.20 -10.20
CA SER A 187 -2.12 -23.86 -11.11
C SER A 187 -3.02 -24.83 -10.36
#